data_AF-A0AAN7DVW6-F1
#
_entry.id   AF-A0AAN7DVW6-F1
#
_cell.length_a   1.000
_cell.length_b   1.000
_cell.length_c   1.000
_cell.angle_alpha   90.00
_cell.angle_beta   90.00
_cell.angle_gamma   90.00
#
_symmetry.space_group_name_H-M   'P 1'
#
loop_
_entity.id
_entity.type
_entity.pdbx_description
1 polymer ?
#
loop_
_entity_poly.entity_id
_entity_poly.type
_entity_poly.pdbx_seq_one_letter_code
_entity_poly.pdbx_strand_id
1 'polypeptide(L)'
;MASGQERSELDSRARQGETVIPGGTGGKSLEAQEHLAQGRSRGGQTRKEQLGHEGYQELGSRGGQTRREQLGREGYQEIRSKGGQTRKEQIGHEGSTRSWAAKEDRLGMIRWDMRDTRRRAAKADSAPWTSLEEIVLPRKASRLKSPSSGLRAVDHY
;
A
#
# COMPACT_ATOMS: atom_id res chain seq x y z
N MET A 1 -19.38 -12.18 -16.93
CA MET A 1 -19.50 -13.63 -16.63
C MET A 1 -19.06 -14.35 -17.87
N ALA A 2 -18.04 -15.22 -17.79
CA ALA A 2 -17.62 -16.02 -18.94
C ALA A 2 -18.82 -16.83 -19.46
N SER A 3 -19.00 -16.86 -20.77
CA SER A 3 -20.03 -17.66 -21.42
C SER A 3 -19.85 -19.14 -21.06
N GLY A 4 -20.93 -19.93 -21.11
CA GLY A 4 -20.84 -21.36 -20.81
C GLY A 4 -19.80 -22.10 -21.67
N GLN A 5 -19.57 -21.62 -22.90
CA GLN A 5 -18.55 -22.15 -23.81
C GLN A 5 -17.13 -21.85 -23.32
N GLU A 6 -16.84 -20.61 -22.89
CA GLU A 6 -15.54 -20.24 -22.33
C GLU A 6 -15.22 -21.03 -21.06
N ARG A 7 -16.20 -21.27 -20.19
CA ARG A 7 -16.00 -22.11 -18.99
C ARG A 7 -15.65 -23.54 -19.35
N SER A 8 -16.28 -24.11 -20.38
CA SER A 8 -15.98 -25.46 -20.87
C SER A 8 -14.57 -25.55 -21.48
N GLU A 9 -14.14 -24.52 -22.19
CA GLU A 9 -12.79 -24.45 -22.76
C GLU A 9 -11.72 -24.36 -21.67
N LEU A 10 -11.93 -23.49 -20.68
CA LEU A 10 -11.07 -23.37 -19.51
C LEU A 10 -11.01 -24.68 -18.71
N ASP A 11 -12.13 -25.39 -18.57
CA ASP A 11 -12.17 -26.69 -17.91
C ASP A 11 -11.37 -27.75 -18.68
N SER A 12 -11.46 -27.75 -20.01
CA SER A 12 -10.68 -28.66 -20.87
C SER A 12 -9.18 -28.43 -20.73
N ARG A 13 -8.76 -27.16 -20.67
CA ARG A 13 -7.37 -26.76 -20.42
C ARG A 13 -6.89 -27.17 -19.01
N ALA A 14 -7.74 -26.96 -18.00
CA ALA A 14 -7.45 -27.41 -16.64
C ALA A 14 -7.27 -28.94 -16.55
N ARG A 15 -8.08 -29.72 -17.29
CA ARG A 15 -7.95 -31.19 -17.38
C ARG A 15 -6.64 -31.63 -18.04
N GLN A 16 -6.14 -30.86 -19.00
CA GLN A 16 -4.83 -31.07 -19.62
C GLN A 16 -3.66 -30.71 -18.68
N GLY A 17 -3.95 -30.22 -17.47
CA GLY A 17 -2.97 -29.86 -16.45
C GLY A 17 -2.54 -28.39 -16.50
N GLU A 18 -3.14 -27.58 -17.35
CA GLU A 18 -2.86 -26.16 -17.42
C GLU A 18 -3.44 -25.41 -16.20
N THR A 19 -2.69 -24.47 -15.63
CA THR A 19 -3.24 -23.57 -14.60
C THR A 19 -3.93 -22.38 -15.27
N VAL A 20 -5.27 -22.39 -15.27
CA VAL A 20 -6.12 -21.32 -15.81
C VAL A 20 -6.51 -20.28 -14.76
N ILE A 21 -6.48 -20.64 -13.47
CA ILE A 21 -6.68 -19.70 -12.35
C ILE A 21 -5.36 -19.48 -11.60
N PRO A 22 -4.86 -18.23 -11.49
CA PRO A 22 -3.70 -17.91 -10.66
C PRO A 22 -3.90 -18.35 -9.20
N GLY A 23 -2.92 -19.06 -8.65
CA GLY A 23 -3.02 -19.64 -7.31
C GLY A 23 -3.88 -20.92 -7.25
N GLY A 24 -4.46 -21.38 -8.36
CA GLY A 24 -5.22 -22.62 -8.47
C GLY A 24 -4.41 -23.85 -8.88
N THR A 25 -3.08 -23.73 -8.98
CA THR A 25 -2.19 -24.79 -9.49
C THR A 25 -2.43 -26.13 -8.79
N GLY A 26 -2.60 -27.20 -9.59
CA GLY A 26 -2.85 -28.57 -9.16
C GLY A 26 -4.30 -29.06 -9.34
N GLY A 27 -5.26 -28.15 -9.60
CA GLY A 27 -6.64 -28.53 -9.91
C GLY A 27 -6.82 -28.99 -11.36
N LYS A 28 -7.56 -30.08 -11.58
CA LYS A 28 -7.86 -30.66 -12.91
C LYS A 28 -9.18 -30.19 -13.53
N SER A 29 -9.82 -29.19 -12.93
CA SER A 29 -11.03 -28.54 -13.42
C SER A 29 -10.97 -27.05 -13.09
N LEU A 30 -11.74 -26.24 -13.82
CA LEU A 30 -11.81 -24.80 -13.55
C LEU A 30 -12.23 -24.54 -12.09
N GLU A 31 -13.28 -25.22 -11.65
CA GLU A 31 -13.83 -25.14 -10.30
C GLU A 31 -12.81 -25.58 -9.23
N ALA A 32 -12.07 -26.67 -9.46
CA ALA A 32 -11.04 -27.11 -8.52
C ALA A 32 -9.93 -26.07 -8.37
N GLN A 33 -9.51 -25.42 -9.47
CA GLN A 33 -8.52 -24.36 -9.42
C GLN A 33 -9.04 -23.11 -8.70
N GLU A 34 -10.31 -22.74 -8.90
CA GLU A 34 -10.97 -21.66 -8.18
C GLU A 34 -10.97 -21.92 -6.66
N HIS A 35 -11.36 -23.12 -6.23
CA HIS A 35 -11.35 -23.50 -4.81
C HIS A 35 -9.95 -23.52 -4.21
N LEU A 36 -8.95 -24.03 -4.94
CA LEU A 36 -7.56 -24.01 -4.48
C LEU A 36 -7.03 -22.58 -4.33
N ALA A 37 -7.29 -21.72 -5.31
CA ALA A 37 -6.90 -20.32 -5.27
C ALA A 37 -7.56 -19.60 -4.09
N GLN A 38 -8.87 -19.82 -3.89
CA GLN A 38 -9.61 -19.25 -2.78
C GLN A 38 -9.10 -19.74 -1.42
N GLY A 39 -8.85 -21.05 -1.29
CA GLY A 39 -8.30 -21.65 -0.07
C GLY A 39 -6.92 -21.10 0.27
N ARG A 40 -6.01 -21.00 -0.71
CA ARG A 40 -4.67 -20.42 -0.53
C ARG A 40 -4.72 -18.94 -0.16
N SER A 41 -5.59 -18.18 -0.81
CA SER A 41 -5.79 -16.75 -0.51
C SER A 41 -6.28 -16.56 0.93
N ARG A 42 -7.33 -17.29 1.33
CA ARG A 42 -7.86 -17.25 2.70
C ARG A 42 -6.81 -17.68 3.72
N GLY A 43 -6.09 -18.78 3.47
CA GLY A 43 -5.01 -19.24 4.35
C GLY A 43 -3.90 -18.20 4.52
N GLY A 44 -3.52 -17.52 3.44
CA GLY A 44 -2.56 -16.41 3.48
C GLY A 44 -3.04 -15.22 4.30
N GLN A 45 -4.33 -14.85 4.16
CA GLN A 45 -4.94 -13.78 4.96
C GLN A 45 -4.98 -14.14 6.44
N THR A 46 -5.44 -15.35 6.79
CA THR A 46 -5.45 -15.83 8.17
C THR A 46 -4.04 -15.83 8.77
N ARG A 47 -3.03 -16.27 8.02
CA ARG A 47 -1.64 -16.23 8.48
C ARG A 47 -1.14 -14.80 8.70
N LYS A 48 -1.54 -13.86 7.83
CA LYS A 48 -1.25 -12.44 7.96
C LYS A 48 -1.86 -11.83 9.21
N GLU A 49 -3.11 -12.18 9.52
CA GLU A 49 -3.78 -11.72 10.73
C GLU A 49 -3.10 -12.28 11.99
N GLN A 50 -2.74 -13.56 11.99
CA GLN A 50 -2.08 -14.21 13.13
C GLN A 50 -0.69 -13.63 13.44
N LEU A 51 0.11 -13.34 12.41
CA LEU A 51 1.48 -12.86 12.57
C LEU A 51 1.58 -11.34 12.69
N GLY A 52 0.58 -10.62 12.20
CA GLY A 52 0.63 -9.18 12.05
C GLY A 52 1.74 -8.71 11.11
N HIS A 53 2.02 -7.41 11.15
CA HIS A 53 3.03 -6.78 10.31
C HIS A 53 4.46 -7.24 10.68
N GLU A 54 4.78 -7.23 11.97
CA GLU A 54 6.11 -7.54 12.49
C GLU A 54 6.48 -9.01 12.22
N GLY A 55 5.56 -9.95 12.44
CA GLY A 55 5.81 -11.37 12.17
C GLY A 55 6.06 -11.66 10.69
N TYR A 56 5.37 -10.98 9.78
CA TYR A 56 5.66 -11.08 8.34
C TYR A 56 7.01 -10.47 7.96
N GLN A 57 7.36 -9.32 8.55
CA GLN A 57 8.65 -8.69 8.34
C GLN A 57 9.79 -9.59 8.82
N GLU A 58 9.63 -10.20 9.98
CA GLU A 58 10.62 -11.13 10.53
C GLU A 58 10.76 -12.39 9.67
N LEU A 59 9.66 -13.02 9.25
CA LEU A 59 9.71 -14.17 8.33
C LEU A 59 10.39 -13.83 7.01
N GLY A 60 10.09 -12.67 6.42
CA GLY A 60 10.75 -12.21 5.21
C GLY A 60 12.25 -11.98 5.40
N SER A 61 12.63 -11.38 6.54
CA SER A 61 14.03 -11.15 6.91
C SER A 61 14.80 -12.45 7.08
N ARG A 62 14.24 -13.39 7.85
CA ARG A 62 14.82 -14.74 8.07
C ARG A 62 14.97 -15.49 6.75
N GLY A 63 13.93 -15.50 5.90
CA GLY A 63 13.99 -16.14 4.58
C GLY A 63 15.08 -15.54 3.67
N GLY A 64 15.23 -14.21 3.70
CA GLY A 64 16.31 -13.51 2.98
C GLY A 64 17.70 -13.86 3.50
N GLN A 65 17.87 -13.98 4.82
CA GLN A 65 19.13 -14.40 5.44
C GLN A 65 19.50 -15.83 5.04
N THR A 66 18.58 -16.78 5.16
CA THR A 66 18.80 -18.17 4.74
C THR A 66 19.17 -18.24 3.25
N ARG A 67 18.50 -17.46 2.40
CA ARG A 67 18.82 -17.44 0.97
C ARG A 67 20.20 -16.82 0.69
N ARG A 68 20.60 -15.81 1.47
CA ARG A 68 21.93 -15.20 1.40
C ARG A 68 23.02 -16.19 1.81
N GLU A 69 22.78 -17.00 2.83
CA GLU A 69 23.72 -18.04 3.26
C GLU A 69 23.90 -19.12 2.20
N GLN A 70 22.82 -19.56 1.56
CA GLN A 70 22.86 -20.58 0.49
C GLN A 70 23.59 -20.10 -0.78
N LEU A 71 23.38 -18.84 -1.17
CA LEU A 71 23.93 -18.29 -2.43
C LEU A 71 25.27 -17.58 -2.26
N GLY A 72 25.69 -17.36 -1.02
CA GLY A 72 26.78 -16.45 -0.72
C GLY A 72 26.42 -14.98 -1.01
N ARG A 73 27.36 -14.08 -0.70
CA ARG A 73 27.17 -12.63 -0.83
C ARG A 73 26.94 -12.19 -2.26
N GLU A 74 27.71 -12.72 -3.20
CA GLU A 74 27.68 -12.34 -4.61
C GLU A 74 26.39 -12.79 -5.30
N GLY A 75 26.01 -14.06 -5.15
CA GLY A 75 24.76 -14.59 -5.71
C GLY A 75 23.52 -13.90 -5.13
N TYR A 76 23.53 -13.56 -3.84
CA TYR A 76 22.43 -12.80 -3.24
C TYR A 76 22.34 -11.36 -3.78
N GLN A 77 23.48 -10.69 -3.98
CA GLN A 77 23.52 -9.35 -4.56
C GLN A 77 23.02 -9.34 -6.00
N GLU A 78 23.40 -10.35 -6.79
CA GLU A 78 22.95 -10.50 -8.18
C GLU A 78 21.43 -10.63 -8.26
N ILE A 79 20.82 -11.52 -7.48
CA ILE A 79 19.36 -11.72 -7.47
C ILE A 79 18.65 -10.47 -6.96
N ARG A 80 19.19 -9.81 -5.94
CA ARG A 80 18.64 -8.53 -5.45
C ARG A 80 18.69 -7.44 -6.52
N SER A 81 19.78 -7.36 -7.28
CA SER A 81 19.96 -6.41 -8.36
C SER A 81 18.96 -6.66 -9.49
N LYS A 82 18.84 -7.92 -9.92
CA LYS A 82 17.87 -8.36 -10.94
C LYS A 82 16.44 -8.02 -10.52
N GLY A 83 16.04 -8.32 -9.27
CA GLY A 83 14.72 -7.94 -8.76
C GLY A 83 14.46 -6.43 -8.75
N GLY A 84 15.50 -5.63 -8.48
CA GLY A 84 15.43 -4.17 -8.57
C GLY A 84 15.26 -3.65 -10.00
N GLN A 85 15.92 -4.28 -10.99
CA GLN A 85 15.78 -3.96 -12.40
C GLN A 85 14.38 -4.31 -12.92
N THR A 86 13.88 -5.52 -12.62
CA THR A 86 12.51 -5.93 -12.99
C THR A 86 11.46 -4.97 -12.43
N ARG A 87 11.64 -4.51 -11.18
CA ARG A 87 10.71 -3.52 -10.59
C ARG A 87 10.75 -2.17 -11.30
N LYS A 88 11.92 -1.71 -11.73
CA LYS A 88 12.05 -0.46 -12.50
C LYS A 88 11.38 -0.59 -13.87
N GLU A 89 11.53 -1.74 -14.51
CA GLU A 89 10.92 -2.05 -15.81
C GLU A 89 9.39 -2.11 -15.71
N GLN A 90 8.85 -2.76 -14.68
CA GLN A 90 7.39 -2.84 -14.44
C GLN A 90 6.73 -1.50 -14.12
N ILE A 91 7.42 -0.63 -13.38
CA ILE A 91 6.89 0.67 -12.94
C ILE A 91 7.10 1.75 -14.03
N GLY A 92 8.04 1.54 -14.94
CA GLY A 92 8.39 2.48 -16.01
C GLY A 92 8.92 3.83 -15.49
N HIS A 93 9.21 4.75 -16.42
CA HIS A 93 9.65 6.11 -16.08
C HIS A 93 8.56 6.90 -15.35
N GLU A 94 7.29 6.71 -15.71
CA GLU A 94 6.15 7.41 -15.12
C GLU A 94 5.85 7.04 -13.65
N GLY A 95 5.95 5.77 -13.28
CA GLY A 95 5.73 5.39 -11.89
C GLY A 95 6.89 5.83 -10.98
N SER A 96 8.11 5.94 -11.55
CA SER A 96 9.26 6.55 -10.88
C SER A 96 9.01 8.05 -10.68
N THR A 97 8.62 8.80 -11.71
CA THR A 97 8.35 10.25 -11.60
C THR A 97 7.20 10.56 -10.66
N ARG A 98 6.11 9.77 -10.63
CA ARG A 98 5.03 9.91 -9.64
C ARG A 98 5.53 9.72 -8.20
N SER A 99 6.43 8.76 -7.97
CA SER A 99 7.08 8.56 -6.68
C SER A 99 7.96 9.75 -6.28
N TRP A 100 8.72 10.32 -7.23
CA TRP A 100 9.55 11.51 -7.00
C TRP A 100 8.71 12.75 -6.71
N ALA A 101 7.67 13.01 -7.51
CA ALA A 101 6.73 14.12 -7.30
C ALA A 101 6.05 14.03 -5.92
N ALA A 102 5.56 12.84 -5.53
CA ALA A 102 4.98 12.64 -4.20
C ALA A 102 5.99 12.86 -3.04
N LYS A 103 7.27 12.59 -3.28
CA LYS A 103 8.34 12.83 -2.31
C LYS A 103 8.71 14.31 -2.23
N GLU A 104 8.69 15.02 -3.35
CA GLU A 104 8.85 16.47 -3.41
C GLU A 104 7.68 17.22 -2.77
N ASP A 105 6.44 16.76 -2.97
CA ASP A 105 5.28 17.32 -2.29
C ASP A 105 5.36 17.14 -0.78
N ARG A 106 5.82 15.97 -0.30
CA ARG A 106 6.04 15.73 1.14
C ARG A 106 7.14 16.61 1.71
N LEU A 107 8.26 16.76 1.00
CA LEU A 107 9.36 17.65 1.40
C LEU A 107 8.96 19.14 1.31
N GLY A 108 8.15 19.49 0.32
CA GLY A 108 7.55 20.79 0.13
C GLY A 108 6.60 21.13 1.27
N MET A 109 5.79 20.17 1.72
CA MET A 109 4.86 20.31 2.84
C MET A 109 5.60 20.49 4.17
N ILE A 110 6.67 19.73 4.42
CA ILE A 110 7.55 19.92 5.59
C ILE A 110 8.24 21.30 5.55
N ARG A 111 8.69 21.74 4.37
CA ARG A 111 9.30 23.06 4.19
C ARG A 111 8.28 24.20 4.37
N TRP A 112 7.03 24.01 3.94
CA TRP A 112 5.94 24.97 4.09
C TRP A 112 5.55 25.12 5.57
N ASP A 113 5.44 24.01 6.29
CA ASP A 113 5.20 23.97 7.74
C ASP A 113 6.33 24.68 8.53
N MET A 114 7.60 24.46 8.17
CA MET A 114 8.73 25.19 8.77
C MET A 114 8.72 26.71 8.46
N ARG A 115 8.21 27.13 7.31
CA ARG A 115 8.12 28.55 6.95
C ARG A 115 6.93 29.23 7.64
N ASP A 116 5.82 28.51 7.80
CA ASP A 116 4.61 29.02 8.47
C ASP A 116 4.81 29.09 9.99
N THR A 117 5.48 28.10 10.59
CA THR A 117 5.93 28.17 11.99
C THR A 117 6.88 29.33 12.26
N ARG A 118 7.87 29.60 11.39
CA ARG A 118 8.72 30.81 11.51
C ARG A 118 7.94 32.12 11.36
N ARG A 119 6.96 32.21 10.46
CA ARG A 119 6.11 33.41 10.34
C ARG A 119 5.23 33.62 11.57
N ARG A 120 4.71 32.55 12.17
CA ARG A 120 3.95 32.62 13.43
C ARG A 120 4.83 33.03 14.60
N ALA A 121 6.06 32.52 14.70
CA ALA A 121 7.04 32.95 15.70
C ALA A 121 7.42 34.43 15.54
N ALA A 122 7.72 34.88 14.32
CA ALA A 122 8.04 36.28 14.06
C ALA A 122 6.89 37.26 14.35
N LYS A 123 5.62 36.82 14.21
CA LYS A 123 4.45 37.60 14.64
C LYS A 123 4.27 37.64 16.16
N ALA A 124 4.70 36.60 16.87
CA ALA A 124 4.69 36.58 18.34
C ALA A 124 5.77 37.52 18.90
N ASP A 125 6.93 37.58 18.26
CA ASP A 125 8.05 38.45 18.66
C ASP A 125 7.88 39.92 18.23
N SER A 126 7.05 40.21 17.22
CA SER A 126 6.72 41.57 16.78
C SER A 126 5.54 42.20 17.53
N ALA A 127 4.96 41.52 18.52
CA ALA A 127 3.92 42.10 19.36
C ALA A 127 4.57 43.06 20.37
N PRO A 128 4.20 44.35 20.40
CA PRO A 128 4.73 45.26 21.40
C PRO A 128 4.30 44.80 22.80
N TRP A 129 5.28 44.63 23.70
CA TRP A 129 5.06 44.42 25.12
C TRP A 129 4.53 45.71 25.75
N THR A 130 3.27 46.05 25.49
CA THR A 130 2.59 47.14 26.20
C THR A 130 1.30 46.61 26.79
N SER A 131 1.33 46.55 28.12
CA SER A 131 0.21 46.41 29.07
C SER A 131 -0.26 45.00 29.43
N LEU A 132 0.02 44.69 30.70
CA LEU A 132 -0.27 43.48 31.46
C LEU A 132 -1.73 43.41 31.95
N GLU A 133 -2.70 43.78 31.12
CA GLU A 133 -4.13 43.66 31.44
C GLU A 133 -4.94 43.21 30.22
N GLU A 134 -4.92 41.90 29.95
CA GLU A 134 -6.08 41.10 29.50
C GLU A 134 -5.61 39.67 29.24
N ILE A 135 -5.35 38.92 30.31
CA ILE A 135 -5.38 37.46 30.23
C ILE A 135 -6.84 37.05 30.45
N VAL A 136 -7.65 37.12 29.40
CA VAL A 136 -8.91 36.38 29.31
C VAL A 136 -8.70 35.25 28.33
N LEU A 137 -8.42 34.06 28.87
CA LEU A 137 -8.60 32.81 28.15
C LEU A 137 -10.10 32.60 27.84
N PRO A 138 -10.51 32.36 26.58
CA PRO A 138 -11.72 31.60 26.34
C PRO A 138 -11.35 30.13 26.09
N ARG A 139 -11.84 29.29 26.99
CA ARG A 139 -11.92 27.83 26.86
C ARG A 139 -12.80 27.49 25.64
N LYS A 140 -12.38 26.48 24.87
CA LYS A 140 -13.16 25.60 23.96
C LYS A 140 -14.10 26.24 22.93
N ALA A 141 -13.81 25.96 21.65
CA ALA A 141 -14.84 25.53 20.69
C ALA A 141 -14.20 24.85 19.47
N SER A 142 -13.89 23.56 19.57
CA SER A 142 -13.75 22.69 18.39
C SER A 142 -15.14 22.51 17.76
N ARG A 143 -15.53 23.43 16.87
CA ARG A 143 -16.72 23.26 16.02
C ARG A 143 -16.26 22.83 14.64
N LEU A 144 -16.14 21.51 14.47
CA LEU A 144 -16.12 20.86 13.16
C LEU A 144 -17.39 21.27 12.41
N LYS A 145 -17.23 22.10 11.38
CA LYS A 145 -18.19 22.19 10.27
C LYS A 145 -17.47 21.70 9.03
N SER A 146 -17.69 20.43 8.73
CA SER A 146 -17.46 19.84 7.42
C SER A 146 -18.29 20.59 6.38
N PRO A 147 -17.69 21.07 5.27
CA PRO A 147 -18.45 21.48 4.10
C PRO A 147 -18.84 20.22 3.32
N SER A 148 -20.13 19.94 3.33
CA SER A 148 -20.79 19.01 2.41
C SER A 148 -20.67 19.51 0.97
N SER A 149 -20.00 18.75 0.11
CA SER A 149 -20.29 18.73 -1.33
C SER A 149 -21.11 17.48 -1.63
N GLY A 150 -22.41 17.68 -1.86
CA GLY A 150 -23.33 16.60 -2.19
C GLY A 150 -23.16 16.15 -3.64
N LEU A 151 -23.06 14.83 -3.84
CA LEU A 151 -23.61 14.14 -4.99
C LEU A 151 -24.27 12.85 -4.51
N ARG A 152 -25.44 12.60 -5.10
CA ARG A 152 -26.53 11.74 -4.67
C ARG A 152 -26.17 10.25 -4.79
N ALA A 153 -26.44 9.48 -3.73
CA ALA A 153 -26.75 8.07 -3.85
C ALA A 153 -28.28 7.92 -3.82
N VAL A 154 -28.77 7.21 -4.82
CA VAL A 154 -30.15 6.74 -4.99
C VAL A 154 -30.21 5.39 -4.29
N ASP A 155 -31.17 5.18 -3.39
CA ASP A 155 -31.70 3.85 -3.00
C ASP A 155 -33.16 4.10 -2.56
N HIS A 156 -34.17 3.67 -3.30
CA HIS A 156 -34.79 2.33 -3.34
C HIS A 156 -35.43 1.87 -2.02
N TYR A 157 -36.78 1.86 -2.09
CA TYR A 157 -37.82 1.24 -1.26
C TYR A 157 -38.06 1.78 0.15
#